data_AF-A0A5C8MS87-F1
#
_entry.id   AF-A0A5C8MS87-F1
#
_cell.length_a   1.000
_cell.length_b   1.000
_cell.length_c   1.000
_cell.angle_alpha   90.00
_cell.angle_beta   90.00
_cell.angle_gamma   90.00
#
_symmetry.space_group_name_H-M   'P 1'
#
loop_
_entity.id
_entity.type
_entity.pdbx_description
1 polymer ?
#
loop_
_entity_poly.entity_id
_entity_poly.type
_entity_poly.pdbx_seq_one_letter_code
_entity_poly.pdbx_strand_id
1 'polypeptide(L)'
;VKADHRFYYFGDIDREGIAIWHSLAKKQPVSPALPFYRACLQKDPTSGKDYQMERTEALDEFLAYFAPDEQKQLQELLASGQYYPQEMLKTRELQQIWREWQWTS
;
A
#
# COMPACT_ATOMS: atom_id res chain seq x y z
N VAL A 1 31.79 -1.83 8.57
CA VAL A 1 31.09 -1.14 7.45
C VAL A 1 29.82 -0.55 8.02
N LYS A 2 29.59 0.77 7.87
CA LYS A 2 28.26 1.36 8.13
C LYS A 2 27.47 1.27 6.82
N ALA A 3 26.31 0.64 6.85
CA ALA A 3 25.38 0.60 5.73
C ALA A 3 24.11 1.35 6.15
N ASP A 4 23.54 2.11 5.21
CA ASP A 4 22.23 2.70 5.39
C ASP A 4 21.18 1.75 4.80
N HIS A 5 20.15 1.44 5.58
CA HIS A 5 19.13 0.46 5.23
C HIS A 5 17.79 1.17 5.09
N ARG A 6 17.10 0.87 3.98
CA ARG A 6 15.76 1.38 3.71
C ARG A 6 14.78 0.25 3.63
N PHE A 7 13.68 0.41 4.33
CA PHE A 7 12.62 -0.57 4.35
C PHE A 7 11.44 -0.05 3.54
N TYR A 8 10.91 -0.93 2.70
CA TYR A 8 9.68 -0.70 1.97
C TYR A 8 8.68 -1.79 2.34
N TYR A 9 7.42 -1.39 2.55
CA TYR A 9 6.34 -2.29 2.90
C TYR A 9 5.38 -2.46 1.72
N PHE A 10 5.12 -3.71 1.35
CA PHE A 10 4.09 -4.09 0.41
C PHE A 10 3.20 -5.15 1.06
N GLY A 11 1.90 -4.90 1.04
CA GLY A 11 0.86 -5.79 1.56
C GLY A 11 -0.48 -5.45 0.90
N ASP A 12 -1.56 -6.00 1.43
CA ASP A 12 -2.90 -5.76 0.88
C ASP A 12 -3.31 -4.29 1.04
N ILE A 13 -4.00 -3.74 0.04
CA ILE A 13 -4.67 -2.44 0.13
C ILE A 13 -6.03 -2.66 0.77
N ASP A 14 -6.00 -2.86 2.08
CA ASP A 14 -7.16 -2.92 2.94
C ASP A 14 -6.84 -2.35 4.33
N ARG A 15 -7.84 -2.29 5.21
CA ARG A 15 -7.70 -1.73 6.56
C ARG A 15 -6.67 -2.48 7.42
N GLU A 16 -6.53 -3.79 7.26
CA GLU A 16 -5.59 -4.61 8.02
C GLU A 16 -4.16 -4.43 7.51
N GLY A 17 -3.94 -4.47 6.19
CA GLY A 17 -2.66 -4.18 5.57
C GLY A 17 -2.13 -2.80 5.95
N ILE A 18 -3.00 -1.78 5.92
CA ILE A 18 -2.67 -0.41 6.36
C ILE A 18 -2.36 -0.38 7.87
N ALA A 19 -3.10 -1.09 8.71
CA ALA A 19 -2.83 -1.15 10.15
C ALA A 19 -1.50 -1.85 10.48
N ILE A 20 -1.12 -2.89 9.73
CA ILE A 20 0.18 -3.56 9.84
C ILE A 20 1.30 -2.58 9.47
N TRP A 21 1.18 -1.90 8.32
CA TRP A 21 2.14 -0.89 7.89
C TRP A 21 2.33 0.19 8.96
N HIS A 22 1.24 0.78 9.44
CA HIS A 22 1.29 1.86 10.43
C HIS A 22 1.94 1.41 11.75
N SER A 23 1.62 0.19 12.20
CA SER A 23 2.23 -0.40 13.39
C SER A 23 3.73 -0.65 13.23
N LEU A 24 4.18 -0.99 12.02
CA LEU A 24 5.59 -1.16 11.68
C LEU A 24 6.30 0.19 11.57
N ALA A 25 5.68 1.18 10.92
CA ALA A 25 6.22 2.54 10.74
C ALA A 25 6.47 3.26 12.06
N LYS A 26 5.65 3.00 13.09
CA LYS A 26 5.88 3.50 14.46
C LYS A 26 7.12 2.92 15.14
N LYS A 27 7.69 1.81 14.63
CA LYS A 27 8.85 1.12 15.23
C LYS A 27 10.12 1.21 14.38
N GLN A 28 9.98 1.33 13.07
CA GLN A 28 11.08 1.37 12.11
C GLN A 28 10.69 2.27 10.94
N PRO A 29 11.57 3.17 10.46
CA PRO A 29 11.31 3.94 9.24
C PRO A 29 11.07 2.99 8.06
N VAL A 30 9.81 2.89 7.63
CA VAL A 30 9.37 2.08 6.49
C VAL A 30 8.44 2.92 5.63
N SER A 31 8.71 2.95 4.33
CA SER A 31 7.83 3.64 3.38
C SER A 31 6.94 2.62 2.68
N PRO A 32 5.70 2.97 2.30
CA PRO A 32 4.93 2.16 1.37
C PRO A 32 5.72 1.96 0.06
N ALA A 33 5.75 0.73 -0.47
CA ALA A 33 6.33 0.42 -1.76
C ALA A 33 5.40 0.90 -2.90
N LEU A 34 5.29 2.22 -3.07
CA LEU A 34 4.36 2.88 -4.00
C LEU A 34 4.25 2.26 -5.40
N PRO A 35 5.34 1.82 -6.06
CA PRO A 35 5.23 1.22 -7.40
C PRO A 35 4.32 0.00 -7.45
N PHE A 36 4.34 -0.83 -6.40
CA PHE A 36 3.46 -2.00 -6.34
C PHE A 36 2.01 -1.58 -6.08
N TYR A 37 1.77 -0.66 -5.15
CA TYR A 37 0.41 -0.16 -4.88
C TYR A 37 -0.20 0.51 -6.12
N ARG A 38 0.57 1.30 -6.86
CA ARG A 38 0.15 1.90 -8.13
C ARG A 38 -0.20 0.87 -9.19
N ALA A 39 0.57 -0.22 -9.27
CA ALA A 39 0.24 -1.32 -10.17
C ALA A 39 -1.08 -2.03 -9.78
N CYS A 40 -1.40 -2.13 -8.49
CA CYS A 40 -2.70 -2.62 -8.03
C CYS A 40 -3.85 -1.67 -8.42
N LEU A 41 -3.65 -0.35 -8.30
CA LEU A 41 -4.65 0.67 -8.65
C LEU A 41 -5.05 0.67 -10.15
N GLN A 42 -4.25 0.05 -11.02
CA GLN A 42 -4.55 -0.14 -12.44
C GLN A 42 -5.41 -1.39 -12.73
N LYS A 43 -5.82 -2.13 -11.71
CA LYS A 43 -6.58 -3.38 -11.85
C LYS A 43 -7.98 -3.25 -11.23
N ASP A 44 -8.82 -4.22 -11.53
CA ASP A 44 -10.15 -4.31 -10.94
C ASP A 44 -10.07 -4.73 -9.46
N PRO A 45 -10.74 -4.01 -8.55
CA PRO A 45 -10.72 -4.33 -7.14
C PRO A 45 -11.55 -5.57 -6.79
N THR A 46 -11.25 -6.16 -5.64
CA THR A 46 -12.00 -7.31 -5.10
C THR A 46 -13.01 -6.83 -4.06
N SER A 47 -14.23 -7.35 -4.11
CA SER A 47 -15.26 -7.12 -3.08
C SER A 47 -15.20 -8.22 -2.03
N GLY A 48 -15.38 -7.88 -0.75
CA GLY A 48 -15.57 -8.93 0.27
C GLY A 48 -15.11 -8.64 1.69
N LYS A 49 -14.79 -7.40 2.07
CA LYS A 49 -14.50 -7.09 3.47
C LYS A 49 -15.70 -6.40 4.13
N ASP A 50 -16.22 -7.04 5.18
CA ASP A 50 -17.22 -6.47 6.07
C ASP A 50 -16.71 -5.17 6.70
N TYR A 51 -17.60 -4.19 6.78
CA TYR A 51 -17.31 -2.84 7.25
C TYR A 51 -16.88 -2.84 8.73
N GLN A 52 -15.59 -2.72 9.01
CA GLN A 52 -15.06 -2.58 10.38
C GLN A 52 -14.38 -1.22 10.60
N MET A 53 -14.86 -0.49 11.61
CA MET A 53 -14.45 0.84 12.10
C MET A 53 -13.10 1.39 11.60
N GLU A 54 -13.15 2.61 11.05
CA GLU A 54 -11.99 3.38 10.58
C GLU A 54 -10.99 3.63 11.71
N ARG A 55 -9.75 3.15 11.53
CA ARG A 55 -8.58 3.77 12.17
C ARG A 55 -8.12 4.91 11.27
N THR A 56 -8.75 6.07 11.43
CA THR A 56 -8.57 7.25 10.58
C THR A 56 -7.10 7.68 10.47
N GLU A 57 -6.37 7.72 11.59
CA GLU A 57 -4.94 8.10 11.60
C GLU A 57 -4.07 7.23 10.67
N ALA A 58 -4.22 5.90 10.75
CA ALA A 58 -3.39 4.98 9.95
C ALA A 58 -3.68 5.13 8.45
N LEU A 59 -4.94 5.37 8.09
CA LEU A 59 -5.35 5.61 6.71
C LEU A 59 -4.82 6.96 6.22
N ASP A 60 -5.01 8.04 6.98
CA ASP A 60 -4.56 9.38 6.61
C ASP A 60 -3.04 9.43 6.39
N GLU A 61 -2.26 8.83 7.29
CA GLU A 61 -0.81 8.72 7.14
C GLU A 61 -0.39 7.88 5.92
N PHE A 62 -1.10 6.80 5.64
CA PHE A 62 -0.83 5.95 4.46
C PHE A 62 -1.14 6.70 3.16
N LEU A 63 -2.28 7.38 3.10
CA LEU A 63 -2.74 8.14 1.94
C LEU A 63 -1.81 9.32 1.62
N ALA A 64 -1.14 9.90 2.63
CA ALA A 64 -0.20 11.00 2.43
C ALA A 64 0.98 10.67 1.49
N TYR A 65 1.26 9.37 1.22
CA TYR A 65 2.28 8.94 0.26
C TYR A 65 1.79 8.93 -1.21
N PHE A 66 0.49 9.06 -1.44
CA PHE A 66 -0.14 8.95 -2.74
C PHE A 66 -0.53 10.32 -3.31
N ALA A 67 -0.67 10.41 -4.63
CA ALA A 67 -1.18 11.61 -5.29
C ALA A 67 -2.67 11.85 -4.97
N PRO A 68 -3.20 13.09 -5.04
CA PRO A 68 -4.56 13.39 -4.62
C PRO A 68 -5.66 12.56 -5.31
N ASP A 69 -5.46 12.22 -6.59
CA ASP A 69 -6.34 11.34 -7.37
C ASP A 69 -6.28 9.89 -6.86
N GLU A 70 -5.09 9.37 -6.60
CA GLU A 70 -4.87 8.06 -6.00
C GLU A 70 -5.47 7.98 -4.59
N GLN A 71 -5.34 9.04 -3.79
CA GLN A 71 -5.94 9.13 -2.45
C GLN A 71 -7.46 8.99 -2.51
N LYS A 72 -8.10 9.74 -3.41
CA LYS A 72 -9.55 9.68 -3.60
C LYS A 72 -9.99 8.28 -4.03
N GLN A 73 -9.30 7.67 -5.00
CA GLN A 73 -9.59 6.30 -5.45
C GLN A 73 -9.51 5.30 -4.30
N LEU A 74 -8.46 5.39 -3.47
CA LEU A 74 -8.26 4.51 -2.31
C LEU A 74 -9.33 4.72 -1.23
N GLN A 75 -9.72 5.96 -0.97
CA GLN A 75 -10.80 6.26 -0.02
C GLN A 75 -12.14 5.68 -0.49
N GLU A 76 -12.50 5.89 -1.75
CA GLU A 76 -13.75 5.38 -2.34
C GLU A 76 -13.77 3.84 -2.35
N LEU A 77 -12.65 3.20 -2.71
CA LEU A 77 -12.45 1.75 -2.66
C LEU A 77 -12.69 1.18 -1.25
N LEU A 78 -12.04 1.75 -0.23
CA LEU A 78 -12.16 1.25 1.14
C LEU A 78 -13.54 1.55 1.73
N ALA A 79 -14.17 2.66 1.34
CA ALA A 79 -15.53 3.02 1.75
C ALA A 79 -16.57 2.07 1.13
N SER A 80 -16.34 1.56 -0.08
CA SER A 80 -17.23 0.60 -0.76
C SER A 80 -17.07 -0.85 -0.29
N GLY A 81 -16.18 -1.13 0.66
CA GLY A 81 -15.89 -2.49 1.14
C GLY A 81 -15.05 -3.32 0.16
N GLN A 82 -14.40 -2.64 -0.78
CA GLN A 82 -13.48 -3.24 -1.74
C GLN A 82 -12.03 -3.15 -1.26
N TYR A 83 -11.16 -3.96 -1.85
CA TYR A 83 -9.75 -4.00 -1.53
C TYR A 83 -8.90 -4.53 -2.70
N TYR A 84 -7.58 -4.36 -2.60
CA TYR A 84 -6.61 -4.98 -3.50
C TYR A 84 -5.71 -5.97 -2.76
N PRO A 85 -5.86 -7.29 -2.94
CA PRO A 85 -4.89 -8.27 -2.43
C PRO A 85 -3.53 -8.12 -3.12
N GLN A 86 -2.44 -8.28 -2.37
CA GLN A 86 -1.07 -8.22 -2.90
C GLN A 86 -0.82 -9.28 -3.99
N GLU A 87 -1.47 -10.45 -3.90
CA GLU A 87 -1.36 -11.56 -4.84
C GLU A 87 -2.02 -11.28 -6.20
N MET A 88 -2.69 -10.13 -6.32
CA MET A 88 -3.17 -9.62 -7.59
C MET A 88 -2.01 -9.30 -8.55
N LEU A 89 -0.86 -8.88 -8.01
CA LEU A 89 0.37 -8.75 -8.80
C LEU A 89 1.02 -10.13 -8.92
N LYS A 90 1.14 -10.62 -10.15
CA LYS A 90 1.83 -11.89 -10.41
C LYS A 90 3.33 -11.73 -10.23
N THR A 91 4.02 -12.84 -10.00
CA THR A 91 5.48 -12.87 -9.78
C THR A 91 6.26 -12.10 -10.85
N ARG A 92 5.84 -12.19 -12.12
CA ARG A 92 6.49 -11.46 -13.21
C ARG A 92 6.36 -9.95 -13.07
N GLU A 93 5.18 -9.46 -12.70
CA GLU A 93 4.91 -8.03 -12.49
C GLU A 93 5.71 -7.51 -11.30
N LEU A 94 5.73 -8.25 -10.18
CA LEU A 94 6.53 -7.91 -9.01
C LEU A 94 8.02 -7.79 -9.36
N GLN A 95 8.55 -8.77 -10.09
CA GLN A 95 9.95 -8.76 -10.53
C GLN A 95 10.26 -7.61 -11.50
N GLN A 96 9.32 -7.30 -12.40
CA GLN A 96 9.49 -6.21 -13.36
C GLN A 96 9.54 -4.86 -12.63
N ILE A 97 8.52 -4.56 -11.82
CA ILE A 97 8.43 -3.31 -11.06
C ILE A 97 9.66 -3.14 -10.15
N TRP A 98 10.09 -4.21 -9.47
CA TRP A 98 11.25 -4.16 -8.58
C TRP A 98 12.53 -3.78 -9.31
N ARG A 99 12.74 -4.29 -10.53
CA ARG A 99 13.95 -4.02 -11.33
C ARG A 99 13.93 -2.66 -12.00
N GLU A 100 12.76 -2.20 -12.43
CA GLU A 100 12.61 -0.98 -13.22
C GLU A 100 12.52 0.27 -12.33
N TRP A 101 12.05 0.12 -11.09
CA TRP A 101 11.92 1.25 -10.18
C TRP A 101 13.26 1.64 -9.54
N GLN A 102 13.51 2.95 -9.49
CA GLN A 102 14.64 3.51 -8.75
C GLN A 102 14.25 3.66 -7.28
N TRP A 103 14.71 2.75 -6.44
CA TRP A 103 14.49 2.75 -4.99
C TRP A 103 15.39 3.78 -4.29
N THR A 104 15.29 5.04 -4.70
CA THR A 104 16.08 6.16 -4.21
C THR A 104 15.15 7.25 -3.69
N SER A 105 14.72 7.15 -2.45
CA SER A 105 14.20 8.32 -1.73
C SER A 105 15.30 9.00 -0.94
#